data_AF-A0A1V6NX92-F1
#
_entry.id   AF-A0A1V6NX92-F1
#
_cell.length_a   1.000
_cell.length_b   1.000
_cell.length_c   1.000
_cell.angle_alpha   90.00
_cell.angle_beta   90.00
_cell.angle_gamma   90.00
#
_symmetry.space_group_name_H-M   'P 1'
#
loop_
_entity.id
_entity.type
_entity.pdbx_description
1 polymer ?
#
loop_
_entity_poly.entity_id
_entity_poly.type
_entity_poly.pdbx_seq_one_letter_code
_entity_poly.pdbx_strand_id
1 'polypeptide(L)'
;MSQKFLDKDLYQAAAGQNLRTARSLLDRGANPNVEGFEYNCALQAAARRESVELVQLLLDRGAQVDAQGGYHGSALIAAAQYGNLEIVKLLISAKANLNICGRYGTALAVARDKHHEDVVNVLLRAGATERRPNTEELDRHFGLRF
;
A
#
# COMPACT_ATOMS: atom_id res chain seq x y z
N MET A 1 13.10 25.42 -9.82
CA MET A 1 12.05 24.62 -9.16
C MET A 1 12.66 24.00 -7.91
N SER A 2 12.05 24.17 -6.74
CA SER A 2 12.56 23.56 -5.50
C SER A 2 12.16 22.08 -5.46
N GLN A 3 13.02 21.23 -4.90
CA GLN A 3 12.79 19.77 -4.78
C GLN A 3 11.42 19.46 -4.14
N LYS A 4 11.05 20.24 -3.12
CA LYS A 4 9.76 20.14 -2.41
C LYS A 4 8.54 20.32 -3.32
N PHE A 5 8.65 21.09 -4.40
CA PHE A 5 7.58 21.25 -5.39
C PHE A 5 7.50 20.03 -6.31
N LEU A 6 8.65 19.53 -6.75
CA LEU A 6 8.76 18.34 -7.60
C LEU A 6 8.16 17.09 -6.92
N ASP A 7 8.45 16.90 -5.64
CA ASP A 7 7.95 15.76 -4.87
C ASP A 7 6.42 15.84 -4.67
N LYS A 8 5.90 17.05 -4.42
CA LYS A 8 4.47 17.29 -4.29
C LYS A 8 3.75 17.07 -5.63
N ASP A 9 4.34 17.49 -6.74
CA ASP A 9 3.79 17.28 -8.08
C ASP A 9 3.72 15.80 -8.42
N LEU A 10 4.68 14.98 -7.96
CA LEU A 10 4.63 13.53 -8.15
C LEU A 10 3.42 12.92 -7.44
N TYR A 11 3.16 13.34 -6.20
CA TYR A 11 1.95 12.92 -5.49
C TYR A 11 0.67 13.32 -6.25
N GLN A 12 0.60 14.55 -6.77
CA GLN A 12 -0.57 15.02 -7.52
C GLN A 12 -0.76 14.24 -8.83
N ALA A 13 0.34 13.95 -9.54
CA ALA A 13 0.30 13.12 -10.73
C ALA A 13 -0.19 11.71 -10.40
N ALA A 14 0.23 11.14 -9.26
CA ALA A 14 -0.24 9.83 -8.83
C ALA A 14 -1.72 9.84 -8.42
N ALA A 15 -2.15 10.85 -7.67
CA ALA A 15 -3.54 11.03 -7.27
C ALA A 15 -4.48 11.30 -8.45
N GLY A 16 -3.96 11.86 -9.54
CA GLY A 16 -4.66 12.12 -10.81
C GLY A 16 -4.43 11.08 -11.91
N GLN A 17 -3.83 9.92 -11.60
CA GLN A 17 -3.54 8.83 -12.55
C GLN A 17 -2.73 9.26 -13.80
N ASN A 18 -1.92 10.32 -13.70
CA ASN A 18 -1.16 10.82 -14.83
C ASN A 18 0.22 10.15 -14.92
N LEU A 19 0.25 8.97 -15.55
CA LEU A 19 1.47 8.18 -15.73
C LEU A 19 2.59 8.94 -16.46
N ARG A 20 2.24 9.71 -17.50
CA ARG A 20 3.23 10.46 -18.30
C ARG A 20 3.93 11.51 -17.45
N THR A 21 3.16 12.27 -16.68
CA THR A 21 3.70 13.29 -15.77
C THR A 21 4.49 12.64 -14.65
N ALA A 22 3.96 11.59 -14.00
CA ALA A 22 4.67 10.87 -12.95
C ALA A 22 6.04 10.34 -13.42
N ARG A 23 6.09 9.71 -14.60
CA ARG A 23 7.34 9.25 -15.23
C ARG A 23 8.32 10.40 -15.44
N SER A 24 7.84 11.49 -16.03
CA SER A 24 8.67 12.67 -16.31
C SER A 24 9.21 13.33 -15.05
N LEU A 25 8.46 13.30 -13.94
CA LEU A 25 8.89 13.81 -12.64
C LEU A 25 9.93 12.89 -11.98
N LEU A 26 9.71 11.58 -12.02
CA LEU A 26 10.66 10.59 -11.52
C LEU A 26 11.98 10.63 -12.31
N ASP A 27 11.92 10.81 -13.64
CA ASP A 27 13.11 10.98 -14.49
C ASP A 27 13.89 12.27 -14.16
N ARG A 28 13.22 13.28 -13.57
CA ARG A 28 13.85 14.52 -13.06
C ARG A 28 14.33 14.41 -11.61
N GLY A 29 14.26 13.23 -10.99
CA GLY A 29 14.71 13.01 -9.62
C GLY A 29 13.69 13.36 -8.54
N ALA A 30 12.38 13.30 -8.85
CA ALA A 30 11.34 13.37 -7.82
C ALA A 30 11.48 12.20 -6.84
N ASN A 31 11.33 12.46 -5.55
CA ASN A 31 11.38 11.40 -4.54
C ASN A 31 10.02 10.69 -4.42
N PRO A 32 9.90 9.38 -4.74
CA PRO A 32 8.64 8.65 -4.63
C PRO A 32 8.20 8.37 -3.19
N ASN A 33 9.09 8.58 -2.21
CA ASN A 33 8.90 8.23 -0.81
C ASN A 33 8.50 9.43 0.05
N VAL A 34 8.04 10.52 -0.56
CA VAL A 34 7.54 11.66 0.23
C VAL A 34 6.21 11.29 0.87
N GLU A 35 6.18 11.43 2.19
CA GLU A 35 5.05 11.15 3.05
C GLU A 35 4.34 12.45 3.50
N GLY A 36 3.22 12.31 4.21
CA GLY A 36 2.48 13.43 4.79
C GLY A 36 1.39 14.01 3.89
N PHE A 37 1.03 13.30 2.82
CA PHE A 37 -0.16 13.62 2.02
C PHE A 37 -1.42 12.90 2.56
N GLU A 38 -2.59 13.15 1.96
CA GLU A 38 -3.87 12.54 2.37
C GLU A 38 -3.81 11.00 2.38
N TYR A 39 -3.22 10.41 1.33
CA TYR A 39 -2.97 8.97 1.23
C TYR A 39 -1.55 8.59 1.68
N ASN A 40 -0.92 9.37 2.55
CA ASN A 40 0.49 9.26 2.93
C ASN A 40 1.48 9.56 1.79
N CYS A 41 1.56 8.70 0.78
CA CYS A 41 2.57 8.75 -0.29
C CYS A 41 1.97 8.50 -1.68
N ALA A 42 2.78 8.71 -2.73
CA ALA A 42 2.38 8.50 -4.12
C ALA A 42 1.95 7.06 -4.42
N LEU A 43 2.60 6.06 -3.82
CA LEU A 43 2.29 4.64 -4.02
C LEU A 43 0.90 4.27 -3.49
N GLN A 44 0.55 4.74 -2.30
CA GLN A 44 -0.79 4.56 -1.73
C GLN A 44 -1.87 5.26 -2.57
N ALA A 45 -1.59 6.47 -3.08
CA ALA A 45 -2.49 7.18 -3.97
C ALA A 45 -2.73 6.40 -5.29
N ALA A 46 -1.65 5.86 -5.88
CA ALA A 46 -1.73 5.03 -7.08
C ALA A 46 -2.52 3.72 -6.84
N ALA A 47 -2.30 3.07 -5.70
CA ALA A 47 -3.00 1.85 -5.30
C ALA A 47 -4.51 2.09 -5.11
N ARG A 48 -4.90 3.18 -4.42
CA ARG A 48 -6.30 3.59 -4.27
C ARG A 48 -6.97 3.88 -5.62
N ARG A 49 -6.21 4.48 -6.54
CA ARG A 49 -6.68 4.80 -7.89
C ARG A 49 -6.60 3.61 -8.84
N GLU A 50 -6.27 2.41 -8.38
CA GLU A 50 -6.30 1.19 -9.21
C GLU A 50 -5.39 1.27 -10.45
N SER A 51 -4.34 2.11 -10.40
CA SER A 51 -3.44 2.32 -11.54
C SER A 51 -2.25 1.38 -11.46
N VAL A 52 -2.39 0.19 -12.06
CA VAL A 52 -1.38 -0.88 -12.08
C VAL A 52 -0.05 -0.40 -12.65
N GLU A 53 -0.09 0.28 -13.81
CA GLU A 53 1.12 0.80 -14.49
C GLU A 53 1.86 1.83 -13.65
N LEU A 54 1.13 2.67 -12.91
CA LEU A 54 1.71 3.69 -12.07
C LEU A 54 2.30 3.08 -10.79
N VAL A 55 1.62 2.10 -10.18
CA VAL A 55 2.17 1.32 -9.07
C VAL A 55 3.48 0.65 -9.48
N GLN A 56 3.49 -0.03 -10.63
CA GLN A 56 4.69 -0.68 -11.16
C GLN A 56 5.82 0.35 -11.34
N LEU A 57 5.53 1.47 -12.00
CA LEU A 57 6.51 2.53 -12.21
C LEU A 57 7.08 3.05 -10.88
N LEU A 58 6.25 3.29 -9.87
CA LEU A 58 6.71 3.78 -8.57
C LEU A 58 7.61 2.74 -7.88
N LEU A 59 7.24 1.46 -7.91
CA LEU A 59 8.06 0.37 -7.37
C LEU A 59 9.41 0.25 -8.10
N ASP A 60 9.41 0.34 -9.44
CA ASP A 60 10.63 0.31 -10.26
C ASP A 60 11.57 1.49 -9.94
N ARG A 61 11.02 2.60 -9.43
CA ARG A 61 11.79 3.78 -9.01
C ARG A 61 12.10 3.81 -7.51
N GLY A 62 11.93 2.69 -6.81
CA GLY A 62 12.32 2.54 -5.41
C GLY A 62 11.33 3.13 -4.41
N ALA A 63 10.03 3.13 -4.76
CA ALA A 63 8.99 3.45 -3.79
C ALA A 63 8.98 2.44 -2.63
N GLN A 64 8.85 2.95 -1.41
CA GLN A 64 8.73 2.15 -0.19
C GLN A 64 7.36 1.48 -0.17
N VAL A 65 7.37 0.17 -0.41
CA VAL A 65 6.17 -0.68 -0.49
C VAL A 65 5.38 -0.69 0.82
N ASP A 66 6.10 -0.63 1.94
CA ASP A 66 5.55 -0.71 3.29
C ASP A 66 5.36 0.66 3.94
N ALA A 67 5.35 1.75 3.17
CA ALA A 67 5.12 3.10 3.70
C ALA A 67 3.80 3.14 4.48
N GLN A 68 3.91 3.40 5.79
CA GLN A 68 2.79 3.35 6.72
C GLN A 68 2.20 4.73 6.98
N GLY A 69 0.87 4.78 7.12
CA GLY A 69 0.15 6.02 7.42
C GLY A 69 -0.91 6.35 6.39
N GLY A 70 -1.38 7.59 6.39
CA GLY A 70 -2.48 8.03 5.52
C GLY A 70 -3.81 7.34 5.85
N TYR A 71 -4.79 7.51 4.95
CA TYR A 71 -6.15 7.03 5.18
C TYR A 71 -6.26 5.49 5.32
N HIS A 72 -5.51 4.75 4.48
CA HIS A 72 -5.61 3.28 4.41
C HIS A 72 -4.58 2.55 5.28
N GLY A 73 -3.50 3.22 5.67
CA GLY A 73 -2.42 2.63 6.47
C GLY A 73 -1.29 2.02 5.65
N SER A 74 -1.55 1.43 4.47
CA SER A 74 -0.53 1.00 3.50
C SER A 74 -1.11 0.87 2.09
N ALA A 75 -0.23 0.76 1.08
CA ALA A 75 -0.65 0.58 -0.31
C ALA A 75 -1.36 -0.78 -0.52
N LEU A 76 -0.93 -1.81 0.22
CA LEU A 76 -1.54 -3.13 0.18
C LEU A 76 -2.97 -3.12 0.74
N ILE A 77 -3.21 -2.41 1.85
CA ILE A 77 -4.56 -2.29 2.42
C ILE A 77 -5.46 -1.51 1.47
N ALA A 78 -4.96 -0.44 0.83
CA ALA A 78 -5.72 0.28 -0.18
C ALA A 78 -6.12 -0.64 -1.34
N ALA A 79 -5.16 -1.35 -1.94
CA ALA A 79 -5.44 -2.27 -3.04
C ALA A 79 -6.44 -3.38 -2.65
N ALA A 80 -6.29 -3.93 -1.45
CA ALA A 80 -7.18 -4.95 -0.92
C ALA A 80 -8.61 -4.43 -0.65
N GLN A 81 -8.75 -3.17 -0.23
CA GLN A 81 -10.05 -2.53 -0.02
C GLN A 81 -10.83 -2.33 -1.33
N TYR A 82 -10.13 -1.99 -2.40
CA TYR A 82 -10.74 -1.78 -3.72
C TYR A 82 -10.82 -3.07 -4.55
N GLY A 83 -10.30 -4.19 -4.06
CA GLY A 83 -10.37 -5.48 -4.76
C GLY A 83 -9.41 -5.58 -5.94
N ASN A 84 -8.38 -4.74 -6.00
CA ASN A 84 -7.48 -4.72 -7.15
C ASN A 84 -6.43 -5.83 -7.05
N LEU A 85 -6.77 -7.01 -7.58
CA LEU A 85 -5.94 -8.21 -7.55
C LEU A 85 -4.56 -8.03 -8.18
N GLU A 86 -4.45 -7.28 -9.28
CA GLU A 86 -3.18 -7.07 -9.96
C GLU A 86 -2.22 -6.26 -9.10
N ILE A 87 -2.69 -5.16 -8.50
CA ILE A 87 -1.89 -4.35 -7.59
C ILE A 87 -1.48 -5.16 -6.36
N VAL A 88 -2.39 -5.97 -5.81
CA VAL A 88 -2.07 -6.87 -4.69
C VAL A 88 -0.93 -7.82 -5.06
N LYS A 89 -0.98 -8.46 -6.22
CA LYS A 89 0.09 -9.35 -6.70
C LYS A 89 1.41 -8.61 -6.92
N LEU A 90 1.37 -7.37 -7.45
CA LEU A 90 2.57 -6.54 -7.61
C LEU A 90 3.22 -6.21 -6.27
N LEU A 91 2.43 -5.78 -5.28
CA LEU A 91 2.91 -5.46 -3.95
C LEU A 91 3.49 -6.69 -3.23
N ILE A 92 2.84 -7.85 -3.35
CA ILE A 92 3.38 -9.13 -2.84
C ILE A 92 4.71 -9.47 -3.51
N SER A 93 4.81 -9.30 -4.83
CA SER A 93 6.05 -9.55 -5.58
C SER A 93 7.17 -8.57 -5.18
N ALA A 94 6.80 -7.35 -4.79
CA ALA A 94 7.69 -6.36 -4.20
C ALA A 94 8.00 -6.62 -2.71
N LYS A 95 7.63 -7.79 -2.18
CA LYS A 95 7.84 -8.21 -0.77
C LYS A 95 7.16 -7.31 0.26
N ALA A 96 5.98 -6.79 -0.06
CA ALA A 96 5.16 -6.05 0.90
C ALA A 96 4.88 -6.87 2.17
N ASN A 97 4.92 -6.22 3.32
CA ASN A 97 4.52 -6.79 4.57
C ASN A 97 2.99 -6.97 4.62
N LEU A 98 2.55 -8.21 4.53
CA LEU A 98 1.14 -8.61 4.49
C LEU A 98 0.39 -8.37 5.80
N ASN A 99 1.12 -8.28 6.92
CA ASN A 99 0.55 -8.19 8.27
C ASN A 99 0.49 -6.75 8.79
N ILE A 100 0.67 -5.75 7.92
CA ILE A 100 0.44 -4.35 8.29
C ILE A 100 -1.03 -4.17 8.67
N CYS A 101 -1.28 -3.52 9.80
CA CYS A 101 -2.62 -3.15 10.26
C CYS A 101 -2.81 -1.64 10.11
N GLY A 102 -3.76 -1.25 9.26
CA GLY A 102 -4.21 0.14 9.13
C GLY A 102 -5.39 0.44 10.03
N ARG A 103 -6.04 1.58 9.80
CA ARG A 103 -7.24 2.01 10.52
C ARG A 103 -8.40 1.00 10.45
N TYR A 104 -8.52 0.31 9.31
CA TYR A 104 -9.64 -0.60 9.02
C TYR A 104 -9.29 -2.07 9.23
N GLY A 105 -8.08 -2.39 9.71
CA GLY A 105 -7.58 -3.76 9.86
C GLY A 105 -6.42 -4.08 8.92
N THR A 106 -6.12 -5.37 8.78
CA THR A 106 -5.11 -5.88 7.84
C THR A 106 -5.68 -5.94 6.43
N ALA A 107 -4.82 -6.07 5.42
CA ALA A 107 -5.25 -6.22 4.02
C ALA A 107 -6.23 -7.39 3.86
N LEU A 108 -5.99 -8.50 4.56
CA LEU A 108 -6.86 -9.68 4.54
C LEU A 108 -8.23 -9.40 5.17
N ALA A 109 -8.27 -8.74 6.33
CA ALA A 109 -9.52 -8.41 7.01
C ALA A 109 -10.40 -7.48 6.15
N VAL A 110 -9.78 -6.47 5.51
CA VAL A 110 -10.51 -5.52 4.66
C VAL A 110 -10.99 -6.19 3.37
N ALA A 111 -10.20 -7.05 2.73
CA ALA A 111 -10.63 -7.79 1.55
C ALA A 111 -11.82 -8.71 1.86
N ARG A 112 -11.84 -9.35 3.04
CA ARG A 112 -12.98 -10.17 3.50
C ARG A 112 -14.23 -9.34 3.74
N ASP A 113 -14.12 -8.20 4.43
CA ASP A 113 -15.25 -7.27 4.68
C ASP A 113 -15.89 -6.77 3.38
N LYS A 114 -15.08 -6.63 2.33
CA LYS A 114 -15.53 -6.20 0.99
C LYS A 114 -15.93 -7.33 0.06
N HIS A 115 -15.86 -8.58 0.51
CA HIS A 115 -16.18 -9.77 -0.28
C HIS A 115 -15.31 -9.95 -1.55
N HIS A 116 -14.05 -9.50 -1.50
CA HIS A 116 -13.07 -9.67 -2.59
C HIS A 116 -12.36 -11.01 -2.48
N GLU A 117 -13.07 -12.10 -2.80
CA GLU A 117 -12.61 -13.48 -2.57
C GLU A 117 -11.30 -13.82 -3.31
N ASP A 118 -11.10 -13.27 -4.50
CA ASP A 118 -9.89 -13.44 -5.29
C ASP A 118 -8.66 -12.83 -4.59
N VAL A 119 -8.80 -11.63 -4.04
CA VAL A 119 -7.78 -10.97 -3.23
C VAL A 119 -7.50 -11.74 -1.94
N VAL A 120 -8.57 -12.18 -1.24
CA VAL A 120 -8.46 -13.00 -0.02
C VAL A 120 -7.64 -14.25 -0.30
N ASN A 121 -7.96 -14.97 -1.38
CA ASN A 121 -7.26 -16.20 -1.76
C ASN A 121 -5.78 -15.95 -2.06
N VAL A 122 -5.44 -14.86 -2.74
CA VAL A 122 -4.04 -14.51 -3.04
C VAL A 122 -3.28 -14.12 -1.76
N LEU A 123 -3.88 -13.33 -0.88
CA LEU A 123 -3.28 -12.95 0.39
C LEU A 123 -3.02 -14.18 1.29
N LEU A 124 -3.99 -15.09 1.39
CA LEU A 124 -3.83 -16.34 2.15
C LEU A 124 -2.72 -17.22 1.57
N ARG A 125 -2.65 -17.36 0.24
CA ARG A 125 -1.57 -18.12 -0.43
C ARG A 125 -0.19 -17.49 -0.21
N ALA A 126 -0.13 -16.17 -0.07
CA ALA A 126 1.10 -15.45 0.24
C ALA A 126 1.48 -15.51 1.73
N GLY A 127 0.65 -16.12 2.59
CA GLY A 127 0.89 -16.25 4.03
C GLY A 127 0.42 -15.06 4.86
N ALA A 128 -0.48 -14.22 4.33
CA ALA A 128 -1.09 -13.15 5.11
C ALA A 128 -1.90 -13.72 6.27
N THR A 129 -1.76 -13.12 7.45
CA THR A 129 -2.53 -13.51 8.63
C THR A 129 -3.53 -12.42 8.99
N GLU A 130 -4.65 -12.81 9.60
CA GLU A 130 -5.62 -11.86 10.16
C GLU A 130 -5.13 -11.25 11.48
N ARG A 131 -4.00 -11.73 11.99
CA ARG A 131 -3.52 -11.37 13.32
C ARG A 131 -2.98 -9.95 13.31
N ARG A 132 -3.56 -9.12 14.19
CA ARG A 132 -2.91 -7.87 14.59
C ARG A 132 -1.57 -8.21 15.24
N PRO A 133 -0.49 -7.46 14.97
CA PRO A 133 0.87 -7.81 15.40
C PRO A 133 1.13 -7.93 16.92
N ASN A 134 0.13 -7.85 17.82
CA ASN A 134 0.34 -7.76 19.28
C ASN A 134 -0.42 -8.78 20.14
N THR A 135 -1.00 -9.86 19.62
CA THR A 135 -1.74 -10.81 20.47
C THR A 135 -0.89 -11.94 21.08
N GLU A 136 0.28 -12.29 20.53
CA GLU A 136 1.09 -13.39 21.08
C GLU A 136 2.00 -13.02 22.26
N GLU A 137 2.49 -11.79 22.33
CA GLU A 137 3.37 -11.40 23.46
C GLU A 137 2.59 -11.34 24.78
N LEU A 138 1.30 -10.99 24.75
CA LEU A 138 0.44 -11.07 25.93
C LEU A 138 -0.05 -12.51 26.20
N ASP A 139 -0.40 -13.31 25.19
CA ASP A 139 -0.89 -14.68 25.42
C ASP A 139 0.18 -15.61 26.00
N ARG A 140 1.43 -15.50 25.52
CA ARG A 140 2.53 -16.34 26.03
C ARG A 140 3.08 -15.85 27.36
N HIS A 141 2.96 -14.55 27.68
CA HIS A 141 3.41 -13.99 28.95
C HIS A 141 2.36 -14.08 30.07
N PHE A 142 1.06 -14.00 29.74
CA PHE A 142 -0.02 -13.99 30.73
C PHE A 142 -0.89 -15.27 30.75
N GLY A 143 -0.73 -16.19 29.80
CA GLY A 143 -1.37 -17.52 29.87
C GLY A 143 -2.91 -17.50 29.85
N LEU A 144 -3.52 -16.48 29.25
CA LEU A 144 -4.98 -16.34 29.22
C LEU A 144 -5.57 -17.05 28.00
N ARG A 145 -5.85 -18.36 28.15
CA ARG A 145 -6.82 -19.04 27.29
C ARG A 145 -8.22 -18.55 27.66
N PHE A 146 -8.91 -17.89 26.74
CA PHE A 146 -10.37 -17.87 26.73
C PHE A 146 -10.90 -19.13 26.03
#